data_AF-A0A3N9MYD1-F1
#
_entry.id   AF-A0A3N9MYD1-F1
#
_cell.length_a   1.000
_cell.length_b   1.000
_cell.length_c   1.000
_cell.angle_alpha   90.00
_cell.angle_beta   90.00
_cell.angle_gamma   90.00
#
_symmetry.space_group_name_H-M   'P 1'
#
loop_
_entity.id
_entity.type
_entity.pdbx_description
1 polymer ?
#
loop_
_entity_poly.entity_id
_entity_poly.type
_entity_poly.pdbx_seq_one_letter_code
_entity_poly.pdbx_strand_id
1 'polypeptide(L)'
;MRYLTIFLCLLIFTGCASFNPQNFSLGVNTEKKLPDLNFNYEKNKNYSKLLNEFASQVCANSSNEYGEKYGSADLKVLYLKEKRNAANVGWMLPSLLTACTLNMLGFPIFSYKAECQVSLVIYDAENNIQKNYQSKATGTVYNAFYWGYSLMSEDRINAANFKAIDNALHEINSNLEQDNFELANNLTSTGKIQEIAHKKALVAGTVEAYDDFLSKYNYGRLAEDIQNKKIDMVYAAANKVNTKEGYEKFLSDFPENKYAAVVRDKIESLDQNYSEKLNSAGSLKDRADLILQYPDKAKSVIDNIQDIAEIEKMVHNYPKIQNTVIPILENRILQQIREKGSDDRFCIKNISTLQGPAHSITLCQHESHYTFVEDFEGDKIYLRNFKERLPLAEGSIHRYNGRIVQNEINNIVFESNTDKADYLTFAVFKELGYVYLRGKGKVILDSGKEIQLGE
;
A
#
# COMPACT_ATOMS: atom_id res chain seq x y z
N MET A 1 77.54 -5.84 21.57
CA MET A 1 76.75 -6.02 20.33
C MET A 1 75.39 -6.71 20.53
N ARG A 2 75.24 -7.79 21.32
CA ARG A 2 73.94 -8.49 21.50
C ARG A 2 72.82 -7.65 22.14
N TYR A 3 73.14 -6.69 23.01
CA TYR A 3 72.13 -5.81 23.64
C TYR A 3 71.65 -4.66 22.74
N LEU A 4 72.47 -4.21 21.78
CA LEU A 4 72.08 -3.16 20.82
C LEU A 4 71.03 -3.69 19.82
N THR A 5 71.11 -4.98 19.48
CA THR A 5 70.14 -5.65 18.60
C THR A 5 68.78 -5.85 19.29
N ILE A 6 68.76 -6.11 20.61
CA ILE A 6 67.52 -6.26 21.37
C ILE A 6 66.85 -4.91 21.65
N PHE A 7 67.64 -3.85 21.90
CA PHE A 7 67.11 -2.50 22.13
C PHE A 7 66.53 -1.87 20.85
N LEU A 8 67.13 -2.16 19.68
CA LEU A 8 66.60 -1.72 18.39
C LEU A 8 65.29 -2.46 18.02
N CYS A 9 65.13 -3.72 18.42
CA CYS A 9 63.88 -4.45 18.22
C CYS A 9 62.74 -3.96 19.13
N LEU A 10 63.02 -3.52 20.36
CA LEU A 10 61.99 -3.06 21.31
C LEU A 10 61.47 -1.64 21.03
N LEU A 11 62.25 -0.75 20.40
CA LEU A 11 61.81 0.59 20.01
C LEU A 11 60.89 0.62 18.77
N ILE A 12 60.81 -0.46 17.99
CA ILE A 12 60.03 -0.52 16.74
C ILE A 12 58.57 -0.94 16.98
N PHE A 13 58.23 -1.50 18.16
CA PHE A 13 56.90 -2.08 18.42
C PHE A 13 55.85 -1.13 19.04
N THR A 14 56.21 0.08 19.47
CA THR A 14 55.26 1.01 20.10
C THR A 14 54.97 2.20 19.19
N GLY A 15 54.13 2.01 18.18
CA GLY A 15 53.68 3.14 17.35
C GLY A 15 53.11 2.78 15.98
N CYS A 16 52.43 1.64 15.84
CA CYS A 16 51.69 1.35 14.61
C CYS A 16 50.44 2.25 14.55
N ALA A 17 50.57 3.46 14.02
CA ALA A 17 49.42 4.21 13.55
C ALA A 17 48.92 3.53 12.27
N SER A 18 47.99 2.58 12.42
CA SER A 18 47.21 2.10 11.29
C SER A 18 46.57 3.32 10.61
N PHE A 19 46.48 3.28 9.28
CA PHE A 19 45.77 4.30 8.53
C PHE A 19 44.36 4.43 9.10
N ASN A 20 44.13 5.55 9.78
CA ASN A 20 42.83 5.90 10.27
C ASN A 20 42.18 6.77 9.19
N PRO A 21 41.22 6.25 8.41
CA PRO A 21 40.47 7.06 7.45
C PRO A 21 39.77 8.26 8.11
N GLN A 22 39.67 8.30 9.45
CA GLN A 22 39.19 9.46 10.21
C GLN A 22 40.14 10.67 10.17
N ASN A 23 41.39 10.54 9.70
CA ASN A 23 42.33 11.65 9.63
C ASN A 23 42.19 12.51 8.35
N PHE A 24 41.29 12.13 7.43
CA PHE A 24 40.93 13.00 6.30
C PHE A 24 39.90 14.01 6.77
N SER A 25 40.34 15.20 7.12
CA SER A 25 39.47 16.36 7.21
C SER A 25 39.59 17.16 5.93
N LEU A 26 38.48 17.35 5.24
CA LEU A 26 38.35 18.42 4.24
C LEU A 26 38.56 19.74 4.99
N GLY A 27 39.76 20.31 4.91
CA GLY A 27 40.15 21.52 5.64
C GLY A 27 39.49 22.76 5.06
N VAL A 28 38.19 22.94 5.28
CA VAL A 28 37.39 24.01 4.65
C VAL A 28 37.06 25.11 5.65
N ASN A 29 37.30 26.35 5.26
CA ASN A 29 37.00 27.55 6.05
C ASN A 29 35.65 28.13 5.60
N THR A 30 34.56 27.78 6.29
CA THR A 30 33.17 28.01 5.83
C THR A 30 32.51 29.22 6.49
N GLU A 31 32.91 30.44 6.12
CA GLU A 31 32.14 31.64 6.52
C GLU A 31 30.80 31.77 5.79
N LYS A 32 30.58 31.05 4.68
CA LYS A 32 29.32 31.06 3.92
C LYS A 32 28.90 29.65 3.55
N LYS A 33 27.77 29.21 4.06
CA LYS A 33 27.19 27.89 3.79
C LYS A 33 25.94 28.03 2.91
N LEU A 34 25.67 27.01 2.08
CA LEU A 34 24.42 26.97 1.32
C LEU A 34 23.22 26.85 2.26
N PRO A 35 22.03 27.34 1.85
CA PRO A 35 20.79 27.04 2.56
C PRO A 35 20.58 25.52 2.63
N ASP A 36 19.85 25.02 3.62
CA ASP A 36 19.74 23.59 3.84
C ASP A 36 19.13 22.87 2.62
N LEU A 37 19.81 21.81 2.18
CA LEU A 37 19.40 20.96 1.06
C LEU A 37 19.07 19.54 1.53
N ASN A 38 18.19 18.88 0.80
CA ASN A 38 18.01 17.43 0.88
C ASN A 38 19.14 16.74 0.11
N PHE A 39 20.14 16.23 0.84
CA PHE A 39 21.27 15.53 0.24
C PHE A 39 20.97 14.04 0.02
N ASN A 40 21.05 13.59 -1.23
CA ASN A 40 21.01 12.19 -1.61
C ASN A 40 22.38 11.75 -2.10
N TYR A 41 22.84 10.58 -1.66
CA TYR A 41 24.07 9.97 -2.15
C TYR A 41 23.98 8.46 -2.07
N GLU A 42 24.74 7.80 -2.93
CA GLU A 42 24.76 6.34 -2.98
C GLU A 42 25.47 5.77 -1.74
N LYS A 43 24.75 4.96 -0.96
CA LYS A 43 25.30 4.32 0.25
C LYS A 43 26.27 3.21 -0.12
N ASN A 44 27.52 3.56 -0.42
CA ASN A 44 28.61 2.58 -0.51
C ASN A 44 29.29 2.45 0.87
N LYS A 45 29.38 1.23 1.40
CA LYS A 45 29.99 0.96 2.71
C LYS A 45 31.42 1.47 2.82
N ASN A 46 32.16 1.53 1.70
CA ASN A 46 33.57 1.87 1.72
C ASN A 46 33.83 3.37 1.82
N TYR A 47 32.92 4.25 1.41
CA TYR A 47 33.19 5.70 1.40
C TYR A 47 32.00 6.57 1.82
N SER A 48 30.91 5.96 2.33
CA SER A 48 29.74 6.69 2.85
C SER A 48 30.12 7.74 3.89
N LYS A 49 31.07 7.44 4.80
CA LYS A 49 31.54 8.40 5.80
C LYS A 49 32.07 9.69 5.19
N LEU A 50 32.90 9.59 4.15
CA LEU A 50 33.49 10.73 3.45
C LEU A 50 32.41 11.55 2.72
N LEU A 51 31.46 10.89 2.06
CA LEU A 51 30.34 11.56 1.40
C LEU A 51 29.41 12.26 2.41
N ASN A 52 29.16 11.65 3.58
CA ASN A 52 28.38 12.25 4.67
C ASN A 52 29.08 13.49 5.23
N GLU A 53 30.39 13.42 5.44
CA GLU A 53 31.20 14.53 5.94
C GLU A 53 31.18 15.69 4.95
N PHE A 54 31.37 15.42 3.66
CA PHE A 54 31.23 16.42 2.61
C PHE A 54 29.84 17.05 2.57
N ALA A 55 28.77 16.24 2.55
CA ALA A 55 27.39 16.73 2.58
C ALA A 55 27.11 17.60 3.82
N SER A 56 27.73 17.26 4.97
CA SER A 56 27.60 18.02 6.20
C SER A 56 28.37 19.33 6.22
N GLN A 57 29.41 19.45 5.40
CA GLN A 57 30.17 20.69 5.24
C GLN A 57 29.50 21.66 4.28
N VAL A 58 28.93 21.14 3.19
CA VAL A 58 28.24 21.97 2.17
C VAL A 58 26.97 22.61 2.75
N CYS A 59 26.24 21.91 3.63
CA CYS A 59 25.03 22.42 4.27
C CYS A 59 25.29 23.14 5.61
N ALA A 60 24.51 24.18 5.87
CA ALA A 60 24.53 24.91 7.14
C ALA A 60 24.18 24.04 8.36
N ASN A 61 23.12 23.24 8.23
CA ASN A 61 22.60 22.33 9.25
C ASN A 61 22.18 20.98 8.62
N SER A 62 23.13 20.22 8.07
CA SER A 62 22.86 18.87 7.54
C SER A 62 22.23 17.92 8.56
N SER A 63 22.38 18.20 9.86
CA SER A 63 21.86 17.38 10.96
C SER A 63 20.40 17.65 11.32
N ASN A 64 19.79 18.75 10.86
CA ASN A 64 18.38 19.00 11.13
C ASN A 64 17.53 18.41 9.99
N GLU A 65 17.07 17.17 10.18
CA GLU A 65 16.08 16.52 9.31
C GLU A 65 14.79 17.34 9.19
N TYR A 66 14.49 18.19 10.18
CA TYR A 66 13.27 18.98 10.31
C TYR A 66 13.45 20.46 9.92
N GLY A 67 14.63 20.85 9.42
CA GLY A 67 14.93 22.23 8.99
C GLY A 67 14.28 22.59 7.65
N GLU A 68 14.10 23.90 7.42
CA GLU A 68 13.55 24.43 6.16
C GLU A 68 14.49 24.16 4.98
N LYS A 69 14.05 23.32 4.02
CA LYS A 69 14.85 22.94 2.86
C LYS A 69 14.51 23.78 1.64
N TYR A 70 15.53 24.24 0.92
CA TYR A 70 15.41 25.12 -0.26
C TYR A 70 15.70 24.41 -1.58
N GLY A 71 16.11 23.15 -1.53
CA GLY A 71 16.48 22.36 -2.70
C GLY A 71 16.98 20.98 -2.34
N SER A 72 17.46 20.24 -3.32
CA SER A 72 18.09 18.93 -3.14
C SER A 72 19.45 18.90 -3.79
N ALA A 73 20.30 17.98 -3.35
CA ALA A 73 21.62 17.76 -3.91
C ALA A 73 21.88 16.26 -4.08
N ASP A 74 22.24 15.84 -5.30
CA ASP A 74 22.60 14.46 -5.60
C ASP A 74 24.12 14.35 -5.76
N LEU A 75 24.76 13.59 -4.87
CA LEU A 75 26.20 13.32 -4.90
C LEU A 75 26.46 11.86 -5.30
N LYS A 76 27.19 11.66 -6.41
CA LYS A 76 27.45 10.33 -6.99
C LYS A 76 28.92 10.16 -7.35
N VAL A 77 29.47 8.98 -7.08
CA VAL A 77 30.76 8.55 -7.63
C VAL A 77 30.46 7.88 -8.98
N LEU A 78 30.76 8.56 -10.08
CA LEU A 78 30.42 8.09 -11.43
C LEU A 78 31.27 6.90 -11.84
N TYR A 79 32.57 6.96 -11.54
CA TYR A 79 33.44 5.79 -11.65
C TYR A 79 34.63 5.90 -10.71
N LEU A 80 35.18 4.73 -10.42
CA LEU A 80 36.40 4.56 -9.66
C LEU A 80 37.25 3.52 -10.39
N LYS A 81 38.35 3.97 -10.97
CA LYS A 81 39.27 3.14 -11.75
C LYS A 81 40.57 2.97 -10.99
N GLU A 82 40.83 1.73 -10.62
CA GLU A 82 42.06 1.35 -9.95
C GLU A 82 43.15 1.10 -10.99
N LYS A 83 44.31 1.72 -10.78
CA LYS A 83 45.52 1.48 -11.54
C LYS A 83 46.57 0.95 -10.58
N ARG A 84 46.69 -0.37 -10.54
CA ARG A 84 47.85 -1.00 -9.90
C ARG A 84 49.07 -0.70 -10.75
N ASN A 85 49.90 0.24 -10.29
CA ASN A 85 51.20 0.38 -10.90
C ASN A 85 52.04 -0.83 -10.47
N ALA A 86 52.62 -1.53 -11.46
CA ALA A 86 53.69 -2.47 -11.23
C ALA A 86 54.80 -1.78 -10.43
N ALA A 87 55.59 -2.55 -9.68
CA ALA A 87 56.70 -2.04 -8.89
C ALA A 87 57.46 -0.98 -9.67
N ASN A 88 57.44 0.25 -9.18
CA ASN A 88 58.20 1.30 -9.84
C ASN A 88 59.66 0.92 -9.68
N VAL A 89 60.33 0.62 -10.79
CA VAL A 89 61.71 0.12 -10.81
C VAL A 89 62.63 1.06 -10.02
N GLY A 90 62.34 2.36 -10.03
CA GLY A 90 63.07 3.37 -9.26
C GLY A 90 62.95 3.23 -7.74
N TRP A 91 61.83 2.71 -7.22
CA TRP A 91 61.65 2.43 -5.79
C TRP A 91 62.15 1.03 -5.41
N MET A 92 61.98 0.06 -6.31
CA MET A 92 62.37 -1.33 -6.09
C MET A 92 63.89 -1.53 -6.06
N LEU A 93 64.65 -0.81 -6.90
CA LEU A 93 66.12 -0.97 -6.95
C LEU A 93 66.80 -0.56 -5.62
N PRO A 94 66.55 0.64 -5.04
CA PRO A 94 67.09 0.99 -3.72
C PRO A 94 66.62 0.04 -2.62
N SER A 95 65.37 -0.42 -2.68
CA SER A 95 64.84 -1.44 -1.78
C SER A 95 65.65 -2.73 -1.83
N LEU A 96 65.91 -3.28 -3.02
CA LEU A 96 66.69 -4.50 -3.18
C LEU A 96 68.15 -4.31 -2.76
N LEU A 97 68.79 -3.20 -3.18
CA LEU A 97 70.18 -2.89 -2.84
C LEU A 97 70.41 -2.73 -1.33
N THR A 98 69.39 -2.28 -0.60
CA THR A 98 69.44 -2.11 0.85
C THR A 98 68.86 -3.30 1.62
N ALA A 99 68.66 -4.45 0.97
CA ALA A 99 68.01 -5.63 1.56
C ALA A 99 66.69 -5.27 2.28
N CYS A 100 65.93 -4.35 1.70
CA CYS A 100 64.67 -3.79 2.18
C CYS A 100 64.74 -2.99 3.50
N THR A 101 65.94 -2.70 4.01
CA THR A 101 66.10 -1.95 5.27
C THR A 101 65.51 -0.54 5.20
N LEU A 102 65.62 0.15 4.05
CA LEU A 102 64.98 1.45 3.84
C LEU A 102 63.45 1.38 3.94
N ASN A 103 62.85 0.29 3.50
CA ASN A 103 61.40 0.13 3.52
C ASN A 103 60.86 -0.15 4.91
N MET A 104 61.68 -0.75 5.78
CA MET A 104 61.39 -0.82 7.22
C MET A 104 61.44 0.57 7.86
N LEU A 105 62.21 1.50 7.32
CA LEU A 105 62.28 2.91 7.73
C LEU A 105 61.24 3.80 7.02
N GLY A 106 60.24 3.21 6.35
CA GLY A 106 59.14 3.96 5.72
C GLY A 106 59.38 4.36 4.26
N PHE A 107 60.49 3.95 3.64
CA PHE A 107 60.68 4.15 2.20
C PHE A 107 59.69 3.30 1.40
N PRO A 108 59.05 3.82 0.34
CA PRO A 108 58.03 3.07 -0.38
C PRO A 108 58.62 2.01 -1.32
N ILE A 109 57.90 0.91 -1.50
CA ILE A 109 58.18 -0.16 -2.49
C ILE A 109 57.19 -0.08 -3.65
N PHE A 110 55.92 0.14 -3.32
CA PHE A 110 54.81 0.16 -4.26
C PHE A 110 54.06 1.47 -4.18
N SER A 111 53.40 1.85 -5.28
CA SER A 111 52.42 2.93 -5.32
C SER A 111 51.11 2.39 -5.87
N TYR A 112 50.00 2.73 -5.23
CA TYR A 112 48.66 2.46 -5.72
C TYR A 112 48.07 3.77 -6.19
N LYS A 113 47.56 3.78 -7.42
CA LYS A 113 46.92 4.94 -8.01
C LYS A 113 45.45 4.61 -8.26
N ALA A 114 44.56 5.46 -7.79
CA ALA A 114 43.15 5.42 -8.14
C ALA A 114 42.81 6.69 -8.94
N GLU A 115 41.85 6.56 -9.84
CA GLU A 115 41.28 7.65 -10.63
C GLU A 115 39.77 7.63 -10.37
N CYS A 116 39.23 8.76 -9.91
CA CYS A 116 37.84 8.87 -9.52
C CYS A 116 37.19 10.02 -10.30
N GLN A 117 35.93 9.85 -10.67
CA GLN A 117 35.07 10.96 -11.07
C GLN A 117 33.86 11.05 -10.14
N VAL A 118 33.64 12.23 -9.58
CA VAL A 118 32.51 12.55 -8.70
C VAL A 118 31.63 13.58 -9.37
N SER A 119 30.31 13.48 -9.17
CA SER A 119 29.30 14.43 -9.65
C SER A 119 28.46 14.91 -8.48
N LEU A 120 28.26 16.23 -8.39
CA LEU A 120 27.32 16.87 -7.48
C LEU A 120 26.33 17.70 -8.30
N VAL A 121 25.06 17.31 -8.29
CA VAL A 121 23.97 18.03 -8.97
C VAL A 121 23.12 18.70 -7.91
N ILE A 122 22.89 20.01 -8.02
CA ILE A 122 22.05 20.77 -7.09
C ILE A 122 20.78 21.20 -7.81
N TYR A 123 19.64 20.91 -7.20
CA TYR A 123 18.31 21.27 -7.68
C TYR A 123 17.67 22.28 -6.74
N ASP A 124 16.82 23.14 -7.31
CA ASP A 124 15.94 23.99 -6.53
C ASP A 124 14.72 23.23 -5.99
N ALA A 125 13.84 23.94 -5.28
CA ALA A 125 12.63 23.39 -4.72
C ALA A 125 11.56 22.98 -5.77
N GLU A 126 11.71 23.40 -7.03
CA GLU A 126 10.87 22.98 -8.15
C GLU A 126 11.46 21.78 -8.91
N ASN A 127 12.64 21.31 -8.49
CA ASN A 127 13.42 20.24 -9.11
C ASN A 127 14.10 20.63 -10.43
N ASN A 128 14.35 21.92 -10.67
CA ASN A 128 15.18 22.37 -11.79
C ASN A 128 16.67 22.31 -11.41
N ILE A 129 17.52 21.92 -12.34
CA ILE A 129 18.98 21.87 -12.13
C ILE A 129 19.53 23.29 -12.06
N GLN A 130 20.12 23.64 -10.93
CA GLN A 130 20.78 24.93 -10.73
C GLN A 130 22.25 24.84 -11.12
N LYS A 131 22.96 23.80 -10.65
CA LYS A 131 24.38 23.56 -10.96
C LYS A 131 24.68 22.07 -11.03
N ASN A 132 25.65 21.71 -11.87
CA ASN A 132 26.20 20.35 -11.98
C ASN A 132 27.72 20.43 -11.95
N TYR A 133 28.31 20.02 -10.84
CA TYR A 133 29.75 19.96 -10.67
C TYR A 133 30.24 18.55 -10.96
N GLN A 134 31.28 18.44 -11.78
CA GLN A 134 31.99 17.19 -12.00
C GLN A 134 33.47 17.43 -11.83
N SER A 135 34.12 16.59 -11.02
CA SER A 135 35.57 16.60 -10.88
C SER A 135 36.11 15.21 -11.15
N LYS A 136 37.26 15.17 -11.81
CA LYS A 136 38.04 13.98 -12.07
C LYS A 136 39.40 14.13 -11.41
N ALA A 137 39.65 13.34 -10.36
CA ALA A 137 40.90 13.42 -9.61
C ALA A 137 41.61 12.07 -9.53
N THR A 138 42.90 12.13 -9.18
CA THR A 138 43.69 10.93 -8.91
C THR A 138 44.22 10.93 -7.49
N GLY A 139 44.17 9.77 -6.84
CA GLY A 139 44.71 9.53 -5.52
C GLY A 139 45.88 8.56 -5.61
N THR A 140 47.05 8.97 -5.15
CA THR A 140 48.23 8.10 -5.06
C THR A 140 48.61 7.88 -3.61
N VAL A 141 48.69 6.62 -3.22
CA VAL A 141 49.17 6.18 -1.91
C VAL A 141 50.40 5.31 -2.12
N TYR A 142 51.44 5.62 -1.37
CA TYR A 142 52.68 4.85 -1.38
C TYR A 142 52.62 3.77 -0.29
N ASN A 143 53.41 2.72 -0.41
CA ASN A 143 53.42 1.65 0.58
C ASN A 143 54.84 1.26 0.96
N ALA A 144 55.15 1.35 2.25
CA ALA A 144 56.38 0.88 2.88
C ALA A 144 56.10 -0.35 3.76
N PHE A 145 57.12 -1.13 4.14
CA PHE A 145 56.90 -2.32 4.98
C PHE A 145 56.30 -1.98 6.36
N TYR A 146 56.57 -0.78 6.87
CA TYR A 146 56.18 -0.37 8.20
C TYR A 146 54.70 0.05 8.34
N TRP A 147 53.98 0.34 7.25
CA TRP A 147 52.62 0.93 7.32
C TRP A 147 51.50 -0.08 7.63
N GLY A 148 51.85 -1.27 8.13
CA GLY A 148 50.90 -2.26 8.67
C GLY A 148 50.02 -2.97 7.63
N TYR A 149 50.08 -2.58 6.36
CA TYR A 149 49.33 -3.24 5.30
C TYR A 149 50.00 -4.54 4.88
N SER A 150 49.28 -5.66 4.97
CA SER A 150 49.71 -6.89 4.28
C SER A 150 49.99 -6.55 2.82
N LEU A 151 51.09 -7.02 2.21
CA LEU A 151 51.41 -6.83 0.78
C LEU A 151 50.29 -7.24 -0.18
N MET A 152 49.27 -7.94 0.33
CA MET A 152 48.08 -8.36 -0.40
C MET A 152 46.76 -7.76 0.10
N SER A 153 46.72 -6.86 1.11
CA SER A 153 45.45 -6.30 1.57
C SER A 153 44.87 -5.24 0.62
N GLU A 154 43.53 -5.23 0.57
CA GLU A 154 42.70 -4.26 -0.16
C GLU A 154 42.76 -2.85 0.46
N ASP A 155 43.23 -2.72 1.70
CA ASP A 155 43.26 -1.45 2.44
C ASP A 155 44.02 -0.34 1.71
N ARG A 156 45.08 -0.68 0.96
CA ARG A 156 45.86 0.31 0.20
C ARG A 156 45.13 0.79 -1.04
N ILE A 157 44.38 -0.11 -1.67
CA ILE A 157 43.51 0.23 -2.79
C ILE A 157 42.41 1.15 -2.28
N ASN A 158 41.79 0.79 -1.15
CA ASN A 158 40.82 1.64 -0.46
C ASN A 158 41.41 3.01 -0.10
N ALA A 159 42.62 3.08 0.46
CA ALA A 159 43.28 4.35 0.79
C ALA A 159 43.53 5.22 -0.46
N ALA A 160 43.97 4.62 -1.59
CA ALA A 160 44.12 5.34 -2.85
C ALA A 160 42.76 5.82 -3.39
N ASN A 161 41.72 4.98 -3.30
CA ASN A 161 40.35 5.30 -3.67
C ASN A 161 39.80 6.47 -2.84
N PHE A 162 39.94 6.42 -1.51
CA PHE A 162 39.58 7.50 -0.60
C PHE A 162 40.28 8.80 -0.98
N LYS A 163 41.59 8.77 -1.20
CA LYS A 163 42.35 9.96 -1.59
C LYS A 163 41.91 10.51 -2.95
N ALA A 164 41.53 9.65 -3.90
CA ALA A 164 41.02 10.08 -5.20
C ALA A 164 39.64 10.75 -5.06
N ILE A 165 38.75 10.19 -4.23
CA ILE A 165 37.44 10.78 -3.94
C ILE A 165 37.60 12.11 -3.20
N ASP A 166 38.43 12.15 -2.15
CA ASP A 166 38.73 13.34 -1.36
C ASP A 166 39.25 14.49 -2.23
N ASN A 167 40.23 14.21 -3.09
CA ASN A 167 40.74 15.20 -4.05
C ASN A 167 39.64 15.71 -5.00
N ALA A 168 38.76 14.83 -5.49
CA ALA A 168 37.67 15.23 -6.38
C ALA A 168 36.62 16.08 -5.66
N LEU A 169 36.27 15.72 -4.42
CA LEU A 169 35.36 16.48 -3.58
C LEU A 169 35.95 17.85 -3.22
N HIS A 170 37.26 17.94 -2.99
CA HIS A 170 37.94 19.20 -2.73
C HIS A 170 37.84 20.16 -3.92
N GLU A 171 38.01 19.66 -5.15
CA GLU A 171 37.82 20.47 -6.36
C GLU A 171 36.35 20.90 -6.54
N ILE A 172 35.39 20.00 -6.31
CA ILE A 172 33.96 20.36 -6.31
C ILE A 172 33.67 21.44 -5.27
N ASN A 173 34.22 21.33 -4.05
CA ASN A 173 34.02 22.31 -2.99
C ASN A 173 34.56 23.69 -3.39
N SER A 174 35.76 23.74 -3.97
CA SER A 174 36.36 24.99 -4.46
C SER A 174 35.48 25.68 -5.50
N ASN A 175 34.92 24.92 -6.45
CA ASN A 175 34.00 25.46 -7.45
C ASN A 175 32.66 25.91 -6.82
N LEU A 176 32.15 25.13 -5.86
CA LEU A 176 30.92 25.46 -5.13
C LEU A 176 31.07 26.75 -4.31
N GLU A 177 32.23 26.98 -3.68
CA GLU A 177 32.51 28.21 -2.94
C GLU A 177 32.51 29.46 -3.83
N GLN A 178 33.01 29.33 -5.07
CA GLN A 178 32.99 30.42 -6.06
C GLN A 178 31.54 30.77 -6.46
N ASP A 179 30.70 29.75 -6.62
CA ASP A 179 29.30 29.89 -7.06
C ASP A 179 28.31 30.15 -5.90
N ASN A 180 28.77 30.09 -4.65
CA ASN A 180 27.92 30.00 -3.45
C ASN A 180 26.90 31.15 -3.34
N PHE A 181 27.32 32.39 -3.62
CA PHE A 181 26.43 33.54 -3.50
C PHE A 181 25.28 33.50 -4.52
N GLU A 182 25.58 33.23 -5.79
CA GLU A 182 24.58 33.12 -6.84
C GLU A 182 23.65 31.92 -6.56
N LEU A 183 24.23 30.78 -6.23
CA LEU A 183 23.49 29.56 -5.95
C LEU A 183 22.56 29.71 -4.74
N ALA A 184 23.02 30.32 -3.64
CA ALA A 184 22.20 30.61 -2.48
C ALA A 184 21.02 31.54 -2.81
N ASN A 185 21.24 32.57 -3.63
CA ASN A 185 20.17 33.47 -4.07
C ASN A 185 19.15 32.74 -4.96
N ASN A 186 19.61 31.89 -5.89
CA ASN A 186 18.70 31.13 -6.75
C ASN A 186 17.84 30.15 -5.94
N LEU A 187 18.46 29.40 -5.03
CA LEU A 187 17.75 28.45 -4.15
C LEU A 187 16.73 29.15 -3.24
N THR A 188 17.11 30.26 -2.61
CA THR A 188 16.19 31.02 -1.75
C THR A 188 15.07 31.71 -2.52
N SER A 189 15.32 32.16 -3.76
CA SER A 189 14.33 32.81 -4.61
C SER A 189 13.19 31.87 -5.05
N THR A 190 13.48 30.58 -5.21
CA THR A 190 12.48 29.56 -5.55
C THR A 190 11.52 29.32 -4.37
N GLY A 191 12.01 29.52 -3.14
CA GLY A 191 11.28 29.26 -1.91
C GLY A 191 11.55 27.87 -1.33
N LYS A 192 10.84 27.53 -0.27
CA LYS A 192 11.06 26.27 0.46
C LYS A 192 10.35 25.12 -0.24
N ILE A 193 10.97 23.93 -0.27
CA ILE A 193 10.39 22.71 -0.86
C ILE A 193 8.97 22.47 -0.32
N GLN A 194 8.79 22.58 1.00
CA GLN A 194 7.49 22.34 1.64
C GLN A 194 6.44 23.37 1.20
N GLU A 195 6.81 24.65 1.03
CA GLU A 195 5.88 25.69 0.58
C GLU A 195 5.47 25.49 -0.90
N ILE A 196 6.40 25.05 -1.75
CA ILE A 196 6.08 24.72 -3.16
C ILE A 196 5.19 23.48 -3.24
N ALA A 197 5.52 22.43 -2.49
CA ALA A 197 4.70 21.22 -2.43
C ALA A 197 3.29 21.54 -1.92
N HIS A 198 3.17 22.41 -0.91
CA HIS A 198 1.90 22.90 -0.37
C HIS A 198 1.09 23.64 -1.44
N LYS A 199 1.71 24.60 -2.14
CA LYS A 199 1.07 25.31 -3.26
C LYS A 199 0.61 24.35 -4.36
N LYS A 200 1.43 23.38 -4.74
CA LYS A 200 1.07 22.36 -5.75
C LYS A 200 -0.14 21.54 -5.30
N ALA A 201 -0.18 21.11 -4.05
CA ALA A 201 -1.31 20.37 -3.49
C ALA A 201 -2.60 21.22 -3.49
N LEU A 202 -2.52 22.49 -3.09
CA LEU A 202 -3.65 23.41 -3.13
C LEU A 202 -4.17 23.69 -4.55
N VAL A 203 -3.27 23.82 -5.53
CA VAL A 203 -3.64 24.03 -6.94
C VAL A 203 -4.30 22.78 -7.54
N ALA A 204 -3.79 21.58 -7.21
CA ALA A 204 -4.38 20.33 -7.65
C ALA A 204 -5.78 20.12 -7.04
N GLY A 205 -5.95 20.45 -5.75
CA GLY A 205 -7.25 20.45 -5.10
C GLY A 205 -7.92 19.06 -5.01
N THR A 206 -7.14 17.98 -5.03
CA THR A 206 -7.65 16.60 -4.95
C THR A 206 -7.20 15.90 -3.67
N VAL A 207 -7.93 14.86 -3.26
CA VAL A 207 -7.59 14.05 -2.08
C VAL A 207 -6.23 13.40 -2.24
N GLU A 208 -5.91 12.90 -3.43
CA GLU A 208 -4.63 12.25 -3.74
C GLU A 208 -3.45 13.22 -3.62
N ALA A 209 -3.63 14.47 -4.06
CA ALA A 209 -2.58 15.49 -3.93
C ALA A 209 -2.35 15.90 -2.47
N TYR A 210 -3.42 15.97 -1.67
CA TYR A 210 -3.31 16.20 -0.23
C TYR A 210 -2.64 15.03 0.49
N ASP A 211 -2.97 13.79 0.11
CA ASP A 211 -2.34 12.58 0.67
C ASP A 211 -0.86 12.47 0.32
N ASP A 212 -0.46 12.78 -0.93
CA ASP A 212 0.96 12.83 -1.31
C ASP A 212 1.72 13.86 -0.47
N PHE A 213 1.15 15.05 -0.26
CA PHE A 213 1.75 16.07 0.61
C PHE A 213 1.88 15.58 2.05
N LEU A 214 0.80 15.09 2.64
CA LEU A 214 0.76 14.65 4.04
C LEU A 214 1.66 13.43 4.31
N SER A 215 1.87 12.57 3.31
CA SER A 215 2.81 11.43 3.43
C SER A 215 4.27 11.88 3.59
N LYS A 216 4.63 13.04 3.02
CA LYS A 216 5.98 13.62 3.06
C LYS A 216 6.14 14.64 4.19
N TYR A 217 5.08 15.37 4.50
CA TYR A 217 5.05 16.48 5.45
C TYR A 217 3.84 16.34 6.40
N ASN A 218 3.96 15.48 7.41
CA ASN A 218 2.85 15.14 8.32
C ASN A 218 2.77 16.02 9.58
N TYR A 219 3.61 17.04 9.72
CA TYR A 219 3.61 17.97 10.85
C TYR A 219 3.77 19.43 10.41
N GLY A 220 3.39 20.33 11.32
CA GLY A 220 3.50 21.78 11.13
C GLY A 220 2.26 22.41 10.49
N ARG A 221 2.28 23.75 10.44
CA ARG A 221 1.12 24.57 10.02
C ARG A 221 0.64 24.26 8.60
N LEU A 222 1.54 23.95 7.67
CA LEU A 222 1.17 23.62 6.28
C LEU A 222 0.48 22.25 6.19
N ALA A 223 0.91 21.27 6.99
CA ALA A 223 0.26 19.97 7.09
C ALA A 223 -1.15 20.10 7.68
N GLU A 224 -1.30 20.91 8.73
CA GLU A 224 -2.61 21.19 9.33
C GLU A 224 -3.57 21.87 8.33
N ASP A 225 -3.09 22.85 7.55
CA ASP A 225 -3.88 23.49 6.50
C ASP A 225 -4.35 22.48 5.43
N ILE A 226 -3.45 21.64 4.91
CA ILE A 226 -3.79 20.60 3.92
C ILE A 226 -4.75 19.56 4.50
N GLN A 227 -4.55 19.13 5.73
CA GLN A 227 -5.45 18.21 6.42
C GLN A 227 -6.86 18.82 6.54
N ASN A 228 -6.96 20.10 6.91
CA ASN A 228 -8.24 20.80 6.97
C ASN A 228 -8.90 20.93 5.59
N LYS A 229 -8.14 21.21 4.53
CA LYS A 229 -8.65 21.24 3.14
C LYS A 229 -9.15 19.88 2.67
N LYS A 230 -8.45 18.80 3.02
CA LYS A 230 -8.88 17.43 2.76
C LYS A 230 -10.21 17.14 3.47
N ILE A 231 -10.31 17.47 4.76
CA ILE A 231 -11.53 17.30 5.56
C ILE A 231 -12.71 18.07 4.93
N ASP A 232 -12.49 19.33 4.54
CA ASP A 232 -13.53 20.17 3.89
C ASP A 232 -14.04 19.54 2.59
N MET A 233 -13.12 19.03 1.76
CA MET A 233 -13.45 18.40 0.48
C MET A 233 -14.22 17.08 0.67
N VAL A 234 -13.77 16.20 1.57
CA VAL A 234 -14.46 14.93 1.82
C VAL A 234 -15.82 15.17 2.49
N TYR A 235 -15.92 16.13 3.40
CA TYR A 235 -17.19 16.55 3.96
C TYR A 235 -18.14 17.08 2.89
N ALA A 236 -17.68 17.95 1.99
CA ALA A 236 -18.49 18.48 0.91
C ALA A 236 -19.01 17.37 -0.02
N ALA A 237 -18.19 16.36 -0.30
CA ALA A 237 -18.59 15.18 -1.06
C ALA A 237 -19.66 14.35 -0.31
N ALA A 238 -19.45 14.06 0.97
CA ALA A 238 -20.44 13.36 1.80
C ALA A 238 -21.76 14.13 1.89
N ASN A 239 -21.68 15.46 2.07
CA ASN A 239 -22.83 16.34 2.12
C ASN A 239 -23.60 16.44 0.79
N LYS A 240 -22.89 16.34 -0.35
CA LYS A 240 -23.52 16.31 -1.67
C LYS A 240 -24.31 15.02 -1.90
N VAL A 241 -23.79 13.88 -1.43
CA VAL A 241 -24.47 12.58 -1.51
C VAL A 241 -25.63 12.52 -0.50
N ASN A 242 -25.43 13.10 0.68
CA ASN A 242 -26.43 13.24 1.75
C ASN A 242 -27.09 11.90 2.15
N THR A 243 -26.31 10.83 2.24
CA THR A 243 -26.75 9.53 2.75
C THR A 243 -26.08 9.21 4.07
N LYS A 244 -26.69 8.31 4.85
CA LYS A 244 -26.15 7.87 6.14
C LYS A 244 -24.77 7.23 5.97
N GLU A 245 -24.59 6.37 4.97
CA GLU A 245 -23.34 5.66 4.70
C GLU A 245 -22.21 6.64 4.33
N GLY A 246 -22.53 7.70 3.55
CA GLY A 246 -21.55 8.73 3.20
C GLY A 246 -21.06 9.50 4.43
N TYR A 247 -21.96 9.81 5.36
CA TYR A 247 -21.64 10.47 6.62
C TYR A 247 -20.92 9.56 7.61
N GLU A 248 -21.32 8.30 7.74
CA GLU A 248 -20.64 7.30 8.58
C GLU A 248 -19.22 7.05 8.10
N LYS A 249 -19.02 6.92 6.77
CA LYS A 249 -17.67 6.82 6.19
C LYS A 249 -16.82 8.03 6.53
N PHE A 250 -17.38 9.24 6.40
CA PHE A 250 -16.67 10.47 6.76
C PHE A 250 -16.26 10.49 8.25
N LEU A 251 -17.15 10.07 9.17
CA LEU A 251 -16.82 9.97 10.60
C LEU A 251 -15.82 8.86 10.91
N SER A 252 -15.82 7.77 10.15
CA SER A 252 -14.81 6.71 10.26
C SER A 252 -13.43 7.23 9.85
N ASP A 253 -13.34 7.96 8.75
CA ASP A 253 -12.08 8.50 8.23
C ASP A 253 -11.57 9.68 9.08
N PHE A 254 -12.49 10.45 9.69
CA PHE A 254 -12.20 11.64 10.47
C PHE A 254 -13.05 11.71 11.76
N PRO A 255 -12.75 10.92 12.81
CA PRO A 255 -13.60 10.85 14.00
C PRO A 255 -13.64 12.14 14.85
N GLU A 256 -12.53 12.88 14.88
CA GLU A 256 -12.33 14.08 15.70
C GLU A 256 -12.06 15.32 14.83
N ASN A 257 -13.04 15.72 14.04
CA ASN A 257 -12.93 16.88 13.14
C ASN A 257 -14.01 17.94 13.38
N LYS A 258 -13.83 19.13 12.79
CA LYS A 258 -14.73 20.28 12.97
C LYS A 258 -16.18 20.07 12.50
N TYR A 259 -16.44 19.07 11.65
CA TYR A 259 -17.77 18.69 11.18
C TYR A 259 -18.37 17.51 11.94
N ALA A 260 -17.65 16.88 12.88
CA ALA A 260 -18.10 15.62 13.49
C ALA A 260 -19.46 15.74 14.18
N ALA A 261 -19.70 16.82 14.94
CA ALA A 261 -21.00 17.07 15.57
C ALA A 261 -22.12 17.26 14.53
N VAL A 262 -21.90 18.14 13.54
CA VAL A 262 -22.87 18.41 12.46
C VAL A 262 -23.23 17.15 11.68
N VAL A 263 -22.24 16.27 11.43
CA VAL A 263 -22.48 15.02 10.71
C VAL A 263 -23.30 14.03 11.54
N ARG A 264 -23.06 13.94 12.85
CA ARG A 264 -23.88 13.11 13.75
C ARG A 264 -25.34 13.59 13.77
N ASP A 265 -25.56 14.90 13.88
CA ASP A 265 -26.91 15.48 13.86
C ASP A 265 -27.65 15.18 12.54
N LYS A 266 -26.93 15.18 11.42
CA LYS A 266 -27.49 14.80 10.11
C LYS A 266 -27.84 13.32 10.03
N ILE A 267 -26.99 12.44 10.55
CA ILE A 267 -27.30 11.00 10.63
C ILE A 267 -28.56 10.79 11.46
N GLU A 268 -28.66 11.43 12.63
CA GLU A 268 -29.84 11.35 13.49
C GLU A 268 -31.10 11.88 12.77
N SER A 269 -31.01 13.02 12.10
CA SER A 269 -32.12 13.60 11.33
C SER A 269 -32.58 12.67 10.19
N LEU A 270 -31.65 11.99 9.51
CA LEU A 270 -31.96 11.01 8.48
C LEU A 270 -32.66 9.78 9.06
N ASP A 271 -32.20 9.29 10.23
CA ASP A 271 -32.82 8.16 10.93
C ASP A 271 -34.23 8.49 11.44
N GLN A 272 -34.43 9.71 11.96
CA GLN A 272 -35.75 10.20 12.37
C GLN A 272 -36.71 10.28 11.17
N ASN A 273 -36.29 10.91 10.07
CA ASN A 273 -37.09 11.00 8.83
C ASN A 273 -37.47 9.61 8.28
N TYR A 274 -36.51 8.69 8.26
CA TYR A 274 -36.77 7.30 7.84
C TYR A 274 -37.82 6.64 8.75
N SER A 275 -37.70 6.79 10.07
CA SER A 275 -38.62 6.20 11.05
C SER A 275 -40.03 6.77 10.91
N GLU A 276 -40.18 8.08 10.71
CA GLU A 276 -41.47 8.72 10.44
C GLU A 276 -42.12 8.19 9.16
N LYS A 277 -41.35 8.11 8.07
CA LYS A 277 -41.83 7.54 6.80
C LYS A 277 -42.27 6.09 6.96
N LEU A 278 -41.47 5.27 7.65
CA LEU A 278 -41.78 3.88 7.91
C LEU A 278 -43.09 3.72 8.70
N ASN A 279 -43.30 4.52 9.75
CA ASN A 279 -44.52 4.50 10.55
C ASN A 279 -45.75 4.98 9.76
N SER A 280 -45.55 5.88 8.79
CA SER A 280 -46.61 6.37 7.90
C SER A 280 -46.90 5.46 6.70
N ALA A 281 -46.04 4.46 6.42
CA ALA A 281 -46.15 3.59 5.24
C ALA A 281 -47.28 2.54 5.42
N GLY A 282 -48.49 2.97 5.12
CA GLY A 282 -49.72 2.18 5.26
C GLY A 282 -49.96 1.18 4.13
N SER A 283 -49.40 1.40 2.93
CA SER A 283 -49.57 0.49 1.79
C SER A 283 -48.29 -0.27 1.41
N LEU A 284 -48.43 -1.39 0.70
CA LEU A 284 -47.28 -2.11 0.12
C LEU A 284 -46.49 -1.25 -0.88
N LYS A 285 -47.17 -0.31 -1.55
CA LYS A 285 -46.51 0.63 -2.46
C LYS A 285 -45.59 1.56 -1.69
N ASP A 286 -46.07 2.17 -0.62
CA ASP A 286 -45.28 3.10 0.20
C ASP A 286 -44.05 2.41 0.78
N ARG A 287 -44.21 1.14 1.19
CA ARG A 287 -43.10 0.31 1.68
C ARG A 287 -42.09 -0.04 0.58
N ALA A 288 -42.55 -0.38 -0.61
CA ALA A 288 -41.68 -0.65 -1.76
C ALA A 288 -40.89 0.61 -2.18
N ASP A 289 -41.56 1.76 -2.24
CA ASP A 289 -40.94 3.05 -2.52
C ASP A 289 -39.89 3.41 -1.45
N LEU A 290 -40.16 3.09 -0.18
CA LEU A 290 -39.22 3.27 0.93
C LEU A 290 -37.99 2.37 0.79
N ILE A 291 -38.16 1.11 0.38
CA ILE A 291 -37.04 0.18 0.11
C ILE A 291 -36.19 0.66 -1.07
N LEU A 292 -36.82 1.20 -2.13
CA LEU A 292 -36.08 1.79 -3.25
C LEU A 292 -35.27 3.01 -2.82
N GLN A 293 -35.82 3.81 -1.90
CA GLN A 293 -35.15 5.01 -1.38
C GLN A 293 -34.04 4.67 -0.37
N TYR A 294 -34.23 3.63 0.45
CA TYR A 294 -33.33 3.20 1.53
C TYR A 294 -33.10 1.68 1.50
N PRO A 295 -32.33 1.16 0.53
CA PRO A 295 -32.13 -0.29 0.38
C PRO A 295 -31.49 -0.96 1.59
N ASP A 296 -30.60 -0.26 2.30
CA ASP A 296 -29.94 -0.73 3.53
C ASP A 296 -30.95 -0.97 4.67
N LYS A 297 -32.10 -0.29 4.65
CA LYS A 297 -33.17 -0.43 5.62
C LYS A 297 -34.25 -1.43 5.24
N ALA A 298 -34.11 -2.11 4.11
CA ALA A 298 -35.14 -3.01 3.61
C ALA A 298 -35.57 -4.05 4.65
N LYS A 299 -34.62 -4.61 5.41
CA LYS A 299 -34.91 -5.56 6.48
C LYS A 299 -35.88 -4.99 7.52
N SER A 300 -35.65 -3.77 7.99
CA SER A 300 -36.55 -3.09 8.93
C SER A 300 -37.93 -2.86 8.35
N VAL A 301 -38.04 -2.55 7.05
CA VAL A 301 -39.35 -2.44 6.37
C VAL A 301 -40.06 -3.80 6.37
N ILE A 302 -39.35 -4.87 6.00
CA ILE A 302 -39.89 -6.22 5.92
C ILE A 302 -40.30 -6.75 7.30
N ASP A 303 -39.50 -6.51 8.34
CA ASP A 303 -39.77 -6.95 9.71
C ASP A 303 -41.08 -6.33 10.27
N ASN A 304 -41.50 -5.17 9.76
CA ASN A 304 -42.78 -4.54 10.09
C ASN A 304 -44.00 -5.12 9.34
N ILE A 305 -43.78 -6.00 8.35
CA ILE A 305 -44.86 -6.72 7.68
C ILE A 305 -45.07 -8.03 8.43
N GLN A 306 -46.22 -8.26 9.06
CA GLN A 306 -46.42 -9.48 9.87
C GLN A 306 -46.62 -10.72 8.99
N ASP A 307 -47.39 -10.58 7.92
CA ASP A 307 -47.77 -11.67 7.02
C ASP A 307 -46.75 -11.87 5.89
N ILE A 308 -46.26 -13.11 5.73
CA ILE A 308 -45.35 -13.50 4.66
C ILE A 308 -46.01 -13.35 3.28
N ALA A 309 -47.31 -13.62 3.18
CA ALA A 309 -48.03 -13.49 1.92
C ALA A 309 -48.09 -12.02 1.41
N GLU A 310 -48.08 -11.05 2.33
CA GLU A 310 -47.97 -9.64 1.96
C GLU A 310 -46.59 -9.30 1.39
N ILE A 311 -45.51 -9.87 1.96
CA ILE A 311 -44.15 -9.69 1.44
C ILE A 311 -44.04 -10.32 0.04
N GLU A 312 -44.58 -11.52 -0.16
CA GLU A 312 -44.62 -12.17 -1.48
C GLU A 312 -45.36 -11.33 -2.51
N LYS A 313 -46.55 -10.80 -2.16
CA LYS A 313 -47.28 -9.86 -3.03
C LYS A 313 -46.44 -8.64 -3.38
N MET A 314 -45.69 -8.10 -2.42
CA MET A 314 -44.81 -6.96 -2.65
C MET A 314 -43.67 -7.30 -3.62
N VAL A 315 -43.03 -8.47 -3.50
CA VAL A 315 -41.98 -8.94 -4.42
C VAL A 315 -42.50 -9.07 -5.87
N HIS A 316 -43.74 -9.54 -6.04
CA HIS A 316 -44.37 -9.65 -7.36
C HIS A 316 -44.76 -8.28 -7.94
N ASN A 317 -45.36 -7.41 -7.11
CA ASN A 317 -45.89 -6.12 -7.58
C ASN A 317 -44.78 -5.10 -7.87
N TYR A 318 -43.58 -5.28 -7.30
CA TYR A 318 -42.49 -4.31 -7.40
C TYR A 318 -41.17 -4.98 -7.82
N PRO A 319 -40.95 -5.27 -9.12
CA PRO A 319 -39.76 -5.97 -9.60
C PRO A 319 -38.43 -5.31 -9.22
N LYS A 320 -38.41 -3.98 -9.09
CA LYS A 320 -37.20 -3.20 -8.78
C LYS A 320 -36.60 -3.49 -7.40
N ILE A 321 -37.37 -4.02 -6.45
CA ILE A 321 -36.89 -4.36 -5.09
C ILE A 321 -36.63 -5.85 -4.89
N GLN A 322 -36.86 -6.69 -5.91
CA GLN A 322 -36.75 -8.15 -5.79
C GLN A 322 -35.38 -8.59 -5.26
N ASN A 323 -34.29 -8.04 -5.82
CA ASN A 323 -32.93 -8.39 -5.41
C ASN A 323 -32.65 -8.07 -3.93
N THR A 324 -33.35 -7.10 -3.35
CA THR A 324 -33.19 -6.70 -1.94
C THR A 324 -34.14 -7.49 -1.04
N VAL A 325 -35.40 -7.67 -1.44
CA VAL A 325 -36.44 -8.26 -0.58
C VAL A 325 -36.42 -9.77 -0.55
N ILE A 326 -36.13 -10.44 -1.67
CA ILE A 326 -36.17 -11.90 -1.77
C ILE A 326 -35.28 -12.58 -0.72
N PRO A 327 -34.01 -12.19 -0.53
CA PRO A 327 -33.16 -12.83 0.49
C PRO A 327 -33.69 -12.64 1.91
N ILE A 328 -34.32 -11.50 2.20
CA ILE A 328 -34.91 -11.20 3.51
C ILE A 328 -36.14 -12.08 3.73
N LEU A 329 -37.00 -12.18 2.73
CA LEU A 329 -38.18 -13.05 2.72
C LEU A 329 -37.78 -14.52 2.93
N GLU A 330 -36.81 -15.02 2.17
CA GLU A 330 -36.34 -16.41 2.26
C GLU A 330 -35.78 -16.71 3.65
N ASN A 331 -34.96 -15.83 4.22
CA ASN A 331 -34.45 -15.98 5.58
C ASN A 331 -35.55 -15.98 6.64
N ARG A 332 -36.59 -15.15 6.47
CA ARG A 332 -37.75 -15.14 7.38
C ARG A 332 -38.54 -16.44 7.32
N ILE A 333 -38.74 -16.99 6.12
CA ILE A 333 -39.38 -18.30 5.93
C ILE A 333 -38.53 -19.39 6.59
N LEU A 334 -37.20 -19.38 6.38
CA LEU A 334 -36.28 -20.33 7.02
C LEU A 334 -36.39 -20.29 8.55
N GLN A 335 -36.43 -19.09 9.15
CA GLN A 335 -36.58 -18.93 10.58
C GLN A 335 -37.93 -19.51 11.06
N GLN A 336 -39.03 -19.21 10.36
CA GLN A 336 -40.34 -19.79 10.67
C GLN A 336 -40.31 -21.31 10.63
N ILE A 337 -39.67 -21.92 9.63
CA ILE A 337 -39.55 -23.37 9.49
C ILE A 337 -38.75 -23.98 10.65
N ARG A 338 -37.66 -23.32 11.08
CA ARG A 338 -36.87 -23.78 12.22
C ARG A 338 -37.65 -23.74 13.53
N GLU A 339 -38.48 -22.72 13.71
CA GLU A 339 -39.26 -22.52 14.94
C GLU A 339 -40.50 -23.42 15.01
N LYS A 340 -41.18 -23.63 13.87
CA LYS A 340 -42.51 -24.25 13.82
C LYS A 340 -42.57 -25.55 13.01
N GLY A 341 -41.48 -25.96 12.38
CA GLY A 341 -41.46 -27.06 11.41
C GLY A 341 -41.88 -26.62 10.01
N SER A 342 -41.99 -27.57 9.07
CA SER A 342 -42.37 -27.27 7.68
C SER A 342 -43.81 -26.79 7.51
N ASP A 343 -44.65 -26.94 8.53
CA ASP A 343 -46.11 -26.74 8.42
C ASP A 343 -46.67 -27.55 7.23
N ASP A 344 -47.60 -26.99 6.46
CA ASP A 344 -48.15 -27.58 5.24
C ASP A 344 -47.25 -27.44 3.99
N ARG A 345 -45.99 -27.01 4.14
CA ARG A 345 -45.09 -26.81 2.99
C ARG A 345 -44.72 -28.14 2.35
N PHE A 346 -44.63 -28.11 1.02
CA PHE A 346 -44.16 -29.25 0.23
C PHE A 346 -42.72 -29.61 0.62
N CYS A 347 -42.50 -30.89 0.93
CA CYS A 347 -41.21 -31.43 1.36
C CYS A 347 -40.80 -32.65 0.55
N ILE A 348 -39.57 -32.67 0.03
CA ILE A 348 -38.94 -33.85 -0.56
C ILE A 348 -38.08 -34.52 0.53
N LYS A 349 -38.55 -35.66 1.01
CA LYS A 349 -37.90 -36.40 2.10
C LYS A 349 -36.72 -37.23 1.61
N ASN A 350 -35.94 -37.75 2.57
CA ASN A 350 -34.81 -38.67 2.33
C ASN A 350 -33.67 -38.08 1.50
N ILE A 351 -33.43 -36.77 1.62
CA ILE A 351 -32.23 -36.15 1.08
C ILE A 351 -31.11 -36.22 2.10
N SER A 352 -29.99 -36.82 1.70
CA SER A 352 -28.78 -36.85 2.50
C SER A 352 -28.10 -35.49 2.47
N THR A 353 -28.02 -34.82 3.63
CA THR A 353 -27.27 -33.56 3.75
C THR A 353 -25.77 -33.80 3.72
N LEU A 354 -25.03 -32.96 3.00
CA LEU A 354 -23.57 -32.98 3.01
C LEU A 354 -23.03 -32.14 4.17
N GLN A 355 -21.88 -32.54 4.72
CA GLN A 355 -21.15 -31.68 5.66
C GLN A 355 -20.49 -30.53 4.89
N GLY A 356 -20.71 -29.29 5.33
CA GLY A 356 -20.15 -28.12 4.67
C GLY A 356 -20.87 -26.83 5.08
N PRO A 357 -20.38 -25.67 4.60
CA PRO A 357 -21.10 -24.41 4.75
C PRO A 357 -22.40 -24.44 3.94
N ALA A 358 -23.42 -23.68 4.37
CA ALA A 358 -24.63 -23.47 3.57
C ALA A 358 -24.30 -22.69 2.29
N HIS A 359 -25.03 -22.99 1.22
CA HIS A 359 -24.91 -22.33 -0.08
C HIS A 359 -26.19 -21.56 -0.40
N SER A 360 -26.09 -20.54 -1.24
CA SER A 360 -27.27 -19.84 -1.76
C SER A 360 -27.03 -19.59 -3.24
N ILE A 361 -27.79 -20.28 -4.10
CA ILE A 361 -27.53 -20.37 -5.54
C ILE A 361 -28.83 -20.37 -6.36
N THR A 362 -28.76 -19.79 -7.56
CA THR A 362 -29.77 -20.00 -8.60
C THR A 362 -29.22 -20.94 -9.67
N LEU A 363 -30.02 -21.93 -10.04
CA LEU A 363 -29.82 -22.76 -11.21
C LEU A 363 -30.66 -22.20 -12.35
N CYS A 364 -30.01 -21.85 -13.45
CA CYS A 364 -30.67 -21.32 -14.65
C CYS A 364 -30.54 -22.30 -15.81
N GLN A 365 -31.64 -22.60 -16.47
CA GLN A 365 -31.64 -23.38 -17.72
C GLN A 365 -31.22 -22.53 -18.92
N HIS A 366 -30.30 -23.06 -19.71
CA HIS A 366 -30.02 -22.65 -21.08
C HIS A 366 -30.35 -23.79 -22.04
N GLU A 367 -30.33 -23.53 -23.35
CA GLU A 367 -30.73 -24.51 -24.38
C GLU A 367 -30.01 -25.87 -24.27
N SER A 368 -28.74 -25.89 -23.83
CA SER A 368 -27.89 -27.08 -23.82
C SER A 368 -27.27 -27.44 -22.47
N HIS A 369 -27.42 -26.60 -21.44
CA HIS A 369 -26.78 -26.79 -20.13
C HIS A 369 -27.48 -25.94 -19.06
N TYR A 370 -27.09 -26.13 -17.79
CA TYR A 370 -27.49 -25.27 -16.68
C TYR A 370 -26.29 -24.49 -16.16
N THR A 371 -26.53 -23.28 -15.65
CA THR A 371 -25.51 -22.46 -14.98
C THR A 371 -25.89 -22.20 -13.54
N PHE A 372 -24.90 -22.14 -12.66
CA PHE A 372 -25.05 -21.63 -11.30
C PHE A 372 -24.79 -20.12 -11.29
N VAL A 373 -25.70 -19.35 -10.71
CA VAL A 373 -25.64 -17.90 -10.64
C VAL A 373 -25.82 -17.45 -9.19
N GLU A 374 -25.03 -16.46 -8.77
CA GLU A 374 -25.22 -15.69 -7.55
C GLU A 374 -26.13 -14.51 -7.88
N ASP A 375 -27.45 -14.71 -7.78
CA ASP A 375 -28.46 -13.74 -8.22
C ASP A 375 -28.69 -12.62 -7.21
N PHE A 376 -28.35 -12.86 -5.94
CA PHE A 376 -28.64 -11.97 -4.82
C PHE A 376 -27.38 -11.61 -4.05
N GLU A 377 -27.39 -10.44 -3.42
CA GLU A 377 -26.30 -10.02 -2.55
C GLU A 377 -26.14 -11.00 -1.38
N GLY A 378 -24.92 -11.53 -1.21
CA GLY A 378 -24.61 -12.52 -0.19
C GLY A 378 -24.86 -13.97 -0.62
N ASP A 379 -25.30 -14.23 -1.85
CA ASP A 379 -25.19 -15.55 -2.46
C ASP A 379 -23.72 -16.01 -2.45
N LYS A 380 -23.49 -17.31 -2.21
CA LYS A 380 -22.14 -17.88 -2.11
C LYS A 380 -22.09 -19.25 -2.74
N ILE A 381 -21.21 -19.40 -3.71
CA ILE A 381 -20.89 -20.65 -4.38
C ILE A 381 -19.53 -21.17 -3.90
N TYR A 382 -19.53 -22.20 -3.04
CA TYR A 382 -18.31 -22.93 -2.69
C TYR A 382 -18.19 -24.22 -3.53
N LEU A 383 -17.85 -24.09 -4.82
CA LEU A 383 -17.52 -25.25 -5.65
C LEU A 383 -16.01 -25.52 -5.55
N ARG A 384 -15.63 -26.61 -4.89
CA ARG A 384 -14.22 -27.06 -4.82
C ARG A 384 -13.77 -27.77 -6.10
N ASN A 385 -14.70 -28.33 -6.88
CA ASN A 385 -14.42 -29.02 -8.14
C ASN A 385 -15.56 -28.81 -9.15
N PHE A 386 -15.23 -28.54 -10.42
CA PHE A 386 -16.19 -28.40 -11.54
C PHE A 386 -17.05 -29.64 -11.84
N LYS A 387 -16.84 -30.76 -11.13
CA LYS A 387 -17.68 -31.98 -11.19
C LYS A 387 -18.70 -32.08 -10.06
N GLU A 388 -18.83 -31.04 -9.24
CA GLU A 388 -19.61 -31.13 -8.01
C GLU A 388 -21.12 -31.14 -8.26
N ARG A 389 -21.74 -32.08 -7.54
CA ARG A 389 -23.17 -32.25 -7.35
C ARG A 389 -23.76 -30.99 -6.69
N LEU A 390 -25.07 -30.81 -6.81
CA LEU A 390 -25.81 -29.77 -6.08
C LEU A 390 -25.40 -29.76 -4.59
N PRO A 391 -24.99 -28.62 -4.02
CA PRO A 391 -24.47 -28.58 -2.66
C PRO A 391 -25.58 -28.65 -1.60
N LEU A 392 -25.85 -29.87 -1.12
CA LEU A 392 -26.93 -30.17 -0.18
C LEU A 392 -26.52 -29.99 1.30
N ALA A 393 -25.82 -28.92 1.65
CA ALA A 393 -25.50 -28.61 3.05
C ALA A 393 -26.72 -28.10 3.84
N GLU A 394 -26.72 -28.26 5.16
CA GLU A 394 -27.78 -27.76 6.03
C GLU A 394 -27.96 -26.24 5.86
N GLY A 395 -29.20 -25.81 5.61
CA GLY A 395 -29.54 -24.40 5.39
C GLY A 395 -29.21 -23.87 3.99
N SER A 396 -28.72 -24.71 3.06
CA SER A 396 -28.54 -24.28 1.66
C SER A 396 -29.88 -23.87 1.05
N ILE A 397 -29.87 -22.77 0.28
CA ILE A 397 -30.99 -22.25 -0.51
C ILE A 397 -30.70 -22.46 -1.99
N HIS A 398 -31.62 -23.09 -2.70
CA HIS A 398 -31.51 -23.33 -4.13
C HIS A 398 -32.74 -22.76 -4.84
N ARG A 399 -32.50 -22.01 -5.91
CA ARG A 399 -33.53 -21.37 -6.72
C ARG A 399 -33.49 -21.96 -8.11
N TYR A 400 -34.64 -22.28 -8.69
CA TYR A 400 -34.73 -22.83 -10.04
C TYR A 400 -35.36 -21.78 -10.95
N ASN A 401 -34.68 -21.50 -12.07
CA ASN A 401 -35.15 -20.64 -13.16
C ASN A 401 -35.27 -21.47 -14.46
N GLY A 402 -36.50 -21.75 -14.86
CA GLY A 402 -36.84 -22.59 -15.99
C GLY A 402 -37.07 -24.05 -15.59
N ARG A 403 -36.86 -24.98 -16.52
CA ARG A 403 -37.10 -26.42 -16.35
C ARG A 403 -35.81 -27.17 -16.09
N ILE A 404 -35.59 -27.60 -14.85
CA ILE A 404 -34.32 -28.16 -14.38
C ILE A 404 -34.53 -29.56 -13.82
N VAL A 405 -33.77 -30.52 -14.34
CA VAL A 405 -33.75 -31.90 -13.83
C VAL A 405 -32.63 -32.03 -12.80
N GLN A 406 -32.95 -32.51 -11.59
CA GLN A 406 -31.99 -32.73 -10.51
C GLN A 406 -31.81 -34.21 -10.23
N ASN A 407 -30.76 -34.79 -10.79
CA ASN A 407 -30.45 -36.21 -10.63
C ASN A 407 -30.04 -36.54 -9.19
N GLU A 408 -29.45 -35.58 -8.49
CA GLU A 408 -29.06 -35.66 -7.08
C GLU A 408 -30.26 -35.77 -6.13
N ILE A 409 -31.44 -35.34 -6.58
CA ILE A 409 -32.68 -35.34 -5.81
C ILE A 409 -33.69 -36.25 -6.53
N ASN A 410 -33.34 -37.53 -6.67
CA ASN A 410 -34.21 -38.56 -7.24
C ASN A 410 -34.75 -38.24 -8.65
N ASN A 411 -33.95 -37.60 -9.52
CA ASN A 411 -34.35 -37.21 -10.87
C ASN A 411 -35.63 -36.33 -10.92
N ILE A 412 -35.87 -35.53 -9.88
CA ILE A 412 -37.01 -34.61 -9.83
C ILE A 412 -36.82 -33.48 -10.84
N VAL A 413 -37.91 -33.09 -11.51
CA VAL A 413 -37.93 -31.92 -12.41
C VAL A 413 -38.57 -30.74 -11.68
N PHE A 414 -37.87 -29.62 -11.64
CA PHE A 414 -38.38 -28.33 -11.19
C PHE A 414 -38.69 -27.48 -12.40
N GLU A 415 -39.90 -26.93 -12.50
CA GLU A 415 -40.31 -26.06 -13.60
C GLU A 415 -40.91 -24.78 -13.03
N SER A 416 -40.18 -23.68 -13.17
CA SER A 416 -40.57 -22.35 -12.69
C SER A 416 -40.74 -21.36 -13.85
N ASN A 417 -41.44 -20.26 -13.58
CA ASN A 417 -41.43 -19.10 -14.47
C ASN A 417 -40.08 -18.38 -14.41
N THR A 418 -39.79 -17.58 -15.44
CA THR A 418 -38.54 -16.83 -15.60
C THR A 418 -38.47 -15.55 -14.76
N ASP A 419 -39.56 -15.12 -14.13
CA ASP A 419 -39.56 -14.00 -13.18
C ASP A 419 -38.87 -14.41 -11.88
N LYS A 420 -37.97 -13.58 -11.34
CA LYS A 420 -37.27 -13.84 -10.07
C LYS A 420 -38.24 -14.00 -8.90
N ALA A 421 -39.37 -13.30 -8.93
CA ALA A 421 -40.44 -13.46 -7.93
C ALA A 421 -41.02 -14.88 -7.93
N ASP A 422 -41.01 -15.54 -9.09
CA ASP A 422 -41.61 -16.85 -9.33
C ASP A 422 -40.60 -18.00 -9.26
N TYR A 423 -39.30 -17.73 -9.12
CA TYR A 423 -38.30 -18.80 -8.96
C TYR A 423 -38.74 -19.77 -7.87
N LEU A 424 -38.81 -21.06 -8.22
CA LEU A 424 -39.04 -22.10 -7.23
C LEU A 424 -37.84 -22.15 -6.30
N THR A 425 -38.03 -21.73 -5.06
CA THR A 425 -36.98 -21.70 -4.04
C THR A 425 -37.20 -22.83 -3.04
N PHE A 426 -36.14 -23.60 -2.79
CA PHE A 426 -36.09 -24.66 -1.81
C PHE A 426 -34.94 -24.44 -0.84
N ALA A 427 -35.06 -24.97 0.36
CA ALA A 427 -33.94 -25.09 1.28
C ALA A 427 -33.76 -26.48 1.85
N VAL A 428 -32.52 -26.79 2.18
CA VAL A 428 -32.12 -28.07 2.75
C VAL A 428 -32.18 -28.01 4.27
N PHE A 429 -32.91 -28.95 4.85
CA PHE A 429 -33.00 -29.17 6.29
C PHE A 429 -32.71 -30.64 6.60
N LYS A 430 -31.86 -30.89 7.60
CA LYS A 430 -31.36 -32.22 7.95
C LYS A 430 -32.48 -33.16 8.39
N GLU A 431 -33.47 -32.62 9.09
CA GLU A 431 -34.58 -33.38 9.65
C GLU A 431 -35.81 -33.40 8.73
N LEU A 432 -35.99 -32.36 7.91
CA LEU A 432 -37.19 -32.18 7.07
C LEU A 432 -36.96 -32.56 5.60
N GLY A 433 -35.72 -32.61 5.14
CA GLY A 433 -35.35 -32.83 3.74
C GLY A 433 -35.30 -31.51 2.94
N TYR A 434 -35.77 -31.54 1.69
CA TYR A 434 -35.88 -30.35 0.84
C TYR A 434 -37.22 -29.68 1.04
N VAL A 435 -37.22 -28.50 1.62
CA VAL A 435 -38.45 -27.80 1.96
C VAL A 435 -38.67 -26.65 1.01
N TYR A 436 -39.86 -26.57 0.43
CA TYR A 436 -40.30 -25.47 -0.41
C TYR A 436 -40.43 -24.16 0.38
N LEU A 437 -39.79 -23.09 -0.09
CA LEU A 437 -39.85 -21.77 0.53
C LEU A 437 -40.88 -20.86 -0.14
N ARG A 438 -40.75 -20.63 -1.45
CA ARG A 438 -41.56 -19.69 -2.24
C ARG A 438 -41.42 -19.95 -3.75
N GLY A 439 -42.15 -19.18 -4.55
CA GLY A 439 -42.09 -19.21 -6.02
C GLY A 439 -43.41 -19.63 -6.64
N LYS A 440 -43.42 -19.80 -7.96
CA LYS A 440 -44.56 -20.35 -8.70
C LYS A 440 -44.08 -21.30 -9.77
N GLY A 441 -44.70 -22.46 -9.82
CA GLY A 441 -44.30 -23.49 -10.77
C GLY A 441 -44.78 -24.87 -10.36
N LYS A 442 -44.16 -25.89 -10.93
CA LYS A 442 -44.46 -27.28 -10.61
C LYS A 442 -43.22 -28.11 -10.37
N VAL A 443 -43.41 -29.15 -9.58
CA VAL A 443 -42.42 -30.20 -9.33
C VAL A 443 -42.96 -31.51 -9.90
N ILE A 444 -42.18 -32.17 -10.75
CA ILE A 444 -42.50 -33.48 -11.32
C ILE A 444 -41.63 -34.52 -10.63
N LEU A 445 -42.27 -35.40 -9.86
CA LEU A 445 -41.58 -36.48 -9.16
C LEU A 445 -41.09 -37.56 -10.13
N ASP A 446 -40.19 -38.43 -9.66
CA ASP A 446 -39.71 -39.62 -10.39
C ASP A 446 -40.85 -40.53 -10.88
N SER A 447 -41.93 -40.61 -10.11
CA SER A 447 -43.18 -41.30 -10.45
C SER A 447 -43.96 -40.66 -11.60
N GLY A 448 -43.57 -39.47 -12.06
CA GLY A 448 -44.31 -38.65 -13.02
C GLY A 448 -45.45 -37.83 -12.41
N LYS A 449 -45.68 -37.92 -11.09
CA LYS A 449 -46.69 -37.10 -10.41
C LYS A 449 -46.27 -35.64 -10.43
N GLU A 450 -47.13 -34.78 -10.99
CA GLU A 450 -46.97 -33.33 -10.95
C GLU A 450 -47.57 -32.73 -9.67
N ILE A 451 -46.85 -31.79 -9.07
CA ILE A 451 -47.27 -31.04 -7.88
C ILE A 451 -47.11 -29.56 -8.18
N GLN A 452 -48.23 -28.86 -8.23
CA GLN A 452 -48.25 -27.41 -8.43
C GLN A 452 -47.93 -26.69 -7.12
N LEU A 453 -47.10 -25.65 -7.18
CA LEU A 453 -46.64 -24.87 -6.03
C LEU A 453 -46.86 -23.37 -6.27
N GLY A 454 -47.25 -22.65 -5.20
CA GLY A 454 -47.41 -21.19 -5.21
C GLY A 454 -48.70 -20.66 -5.86
N GLU A 455 -49.75 -21.49 -5.93
CA GLU A 455 -51.09 -21.05 -6.38
C GLU A 455 -51.79 -20.10 -5.41
#